data_AF-A0A935EPP9-F1
#
_entry.id   AF-A0A935EPP9-F1
#
_cell.length_a   1.000
_cell.length_b   1.000
_cell.length_c   1.000
_cell.angle_alpha   90.00
_cell.angle_beta   90.00
_cell.angle_gamma   90.00
#
_symmetry.space_group_name_H-M   'P 1'
#
loop_
_entity.id
_entity.type
_entity.pdbx_description
1 polymer ?
#
loop_
_entity_poly.entity_id
_entity_poly.type
_entity_poly.pdbx_seq_one_letter_code
_entity_poly.pdbx_strand_id
1 'polypeptide(L)'
;MNNKSIILLLLSLLAPLSQAGELSDCRDGQTCLIAEDAYTGPVRLFCLTAPTLQAPWGTQARDALRHHLHGTIRVLMDSLDGDGTPIAELIREDGWNLGLEQVRAGLAKVAQDRCDEPAYLLAEAEAQRAALGVWRAPYTCPGPRYCKHVQSCEEAQFYLRHCKRLEFDRDADGIPCENLCGDPK
;
A
#
# COMPACT_ATOMS: atom_id res chain seq x y z
N MET A 1 52.17 44.05 -12.94
CA MET A 1 50.94 44.35 -12.21
C MET A 1 49.80 44.49 -13.21
N ASN A 2 48.88 43.52 -13.26
CA ASN A 2 47.59 43.63 -13.93
C ASN A 2 46.69 42.53 -13.33
N ASN A 3 45.90 42.91 -12.33
CA ASN A 3 44.96 42.01 -11.65
C ASN A 3 43.69 41.88 -12.51
N LYS A 4 43.52 40.72 -13.16
CA LYS A 4 42.23 40.34 -13.74
C LYS A 4 41.42 39.63 -12.67
N SER A 5 40.44 40.34 -12.09
CA SER A 5 39.47 39.76 -11.17
C SER A 5 38.65 38.68 -11.88
N ILE A 6 38.82 37.43 -11.47
CA ILE A 6 37.95 36.31 -11.84
C ILE A 6 36.74 36.40 -10.92
N ILE A 7 35.58 36.78 -11.47
CA ILE A 7 34.30 36.72 -10.77
C ILE A 7 33.79 35.28 -10.87
N LEU A 8 33.92 34.50 -9.79
CA LEU A 8 33.19 33.24 -9.64
C LEU A 8 31.71 33.57 -9.40
N LEU A 9 30.88 33.40 -10.44
CA LEU A 9 29.43 33.31 -10.28
C LEU A 9 29.12 31.97 -9.61
N LEU A 10 28.86 32.01 -8.29
CA LEU A 10 28.25 30.89 -7.57
C LEU A 10 26.82 30.73 -8.11
N LEU A 11 26.62 29.75 -8.99
CA LEU A 11 25.30 29.28 -9.37
C LEU A 11 24.72 28.55 -8.14
N SER A 12 23.93 29.25 -7.33
CA SER A 12 23.21 28.64 -6.21
C SER A 12 22.20 27.65 -6.79
N LEU A 13 22.49 26.36 -6.69
CA LEU A 13 21.52 25.30 -6.91
C LEU A 13 20.37 25.54 -5.92
N LEU A 14 19.23 26.05 -6.38
CA LEU A 14 17.98 25.92 -5.64
C LEU A 14 17.62 24.43 -5.68
N ALA A 15 18.11 23.67 -4.70
CA ALA A 15 17.55 22.37 -4.44
C ALA A 15 16.05 22.58 -4.14
N PRO A 16 15.14 21.79 -4.74
CA PRO A 16 13.74 21.83 -4.35
C PRO A 16 13.67 21.60 -2.84
N LEU A 17 12.92 22.47 -2.15
CA LEU A 17 12.75 22.40 -0.72
C LEU A 17 11.98 21.11 -0.41
N SER A 18 12.68 20.01 -0.17
CA SER A 18 12.04 18.83 0.39
C SER A 18 11.71 19.17 1.83
N GLN A 19 10.43 19.45 2.11
CA GLN A 19 10.02 19.80 3.45
C GLN A 19 10.13 18.55 4.34
N ALA A 20 10.71 18.76 5.52
CA ALA A 20 10.67 17.77 6.59
C ALA A 20 9.27 17.82 7.22
N GLY A 21 8.55 16.71 7.20
CA GLY A 21 7.29 16.53 7.88
C GLY A 21 7.36 15.46 8.96
N GLU A 22 6.28 15.30 9.71
CA GLU A 22 6.09 14.20 10.64
C GLU A 22 4.91 13.32 10.22
N LEU A 23 5.01 12.01 10.45
CA LEU A 23 3.89 11.09 10.29
C LEU A 23 3.13 11.01 11.60
N SER A 24 1.85 11.39 11.57
CA SER A 24 0.99 11.33 12.76
C SER A 24 0.21 10.03 12.87
N ASP A 25 -0.21 9.45 11.75
CA ASP A 25 -0.87 8.14 11.67
C ASP A 25 -0.86 7.60 10.22
N CYS A 26 -1.17 6.32 10.03
CA CYS A 26 -1.61 5.77 8.74
C CYS A 26 -2.95 5.06 8.90
N ARG A 27 -3.95 5.50 8.12
CA ARG A 27 -5.34 5.04 8.23
C ARG A 27 -5.51 3.62 7.69
N ASP A 28 -4.81 3.33 6.61
CA ASP A 28 -4.81 2.05 5.90
C ASP A 28 -3.42 1.79 5.28
N GLY A 29 -3.31 0.77 4.42
CA GLY A 29 -2.06 0.38 3.78
C GLY A 29 -1.56 1.31 2.67
N GLN A 30 -2.27 2.42 2.40
CA GLN A 30 -1.97 3.35 1.31
C GLN A 30 -2.17 4.83 1.65
N THR A 31 -2.66 5.16 2.84
CA THR A 31 -2.99 6.54 3.23
C THR A 31 -2.39 6.88 4.59
N CYS A 32 -1.53 7.88 4.64
CA CYS A 32 -0.92 8.40 5.87
C CYS A 32 -1.30 9.85 6.13
N LEU A 33 -1.24 10.26 7.40
CA LEU A 33 -1.47 11.62 7.85
C LEU A 33 -0.12 12.28 8.10
N ILE A 34 0.16 13.33 7.35
CA ILE A 34 1.37 14.15 7.54
C ILE A 34 1.02 15.44 8.26
N ALA A 35 1.99 15.94 9.02
CA ALA A 35 1.98 17.27 9.59
C ALA A 35 3.21 18.05 9.09
N GLU A 36 2.96 19.06 8.27
CA GLU A 36 3.94 20.04 7.78
C GLU A 36 3.37 21.45 7.90
N ASP A 37 4.26 22.46 7.87
CA ASP A 37 3.88 23.88 7.91
C ASP A 37 2.94 24.27 6.76
N ALA A 38 3.18 23.72 5.56
CA ALA A 38 2.42 24.03 4.35
C ALA A 38 1.15 23.19 4.21
N TYR A 39 1.14 21.98 4.77
CA TYR A 39 0.03 21.05 4.65
C TYR A 39 -0.04 20.10 5.84
N THR A 40 -1.22 19.99 6.45
CA THR A 40 -1.52 18.96 7.46
C THR A 40 -2.78 18.23 7.02
N GLY A 41 -2.67 16.91 6.84
CA GLY A 41 -3.78 16.12 6.32
C GLY A 41 -3.40 14.77 5.74
N PRO A 42 -4.37 14.06 5.13
CA PRO A 42 -4.13 12.78 4.49
C PRO A 42 -3.38 12.93 3.17
N VAL A 43 -2.40 12.07 2.97
CA VAL A 43 -1.74 11.86 1.68
C VAL A 43 -1.82 10.38 1.30
N ARG A 44 -2.03 10.12 0.01
CA ARG A 44 -1.97 8.78 -0.56
C ARG A 44 -0.55 8.47 -0.97
N LEU A 45 -0.12 7.24 -0.69
CA LEU A 45 1.21 6.78 -1.07
C LEU A 45 1.31 6.66 -2.59
N PHE A 46 2.39 7.20 -3.12
CA PHE A 46 2.73 7.14 -4.53
C PHE A 46 2.78 5.70 -5.07
N CYS A 47 2.29 5.54 -6.31
CA CYS A 47 2.46 4.37 -7.16
C CYS A 47 1.85 3.03 -6.69
N LEU A 48 1.06 3.00 -5.61
CA LEU A 48 0.50 1.75 -5.08
C LEU A 48 -1.01 1.74 -4.91
N THR A 49 -1.55 0.54 -4.76
CA THR A 49 -2.89 0.23 -4.26
C THR A 49 -2.78 -0.87 -3.21
N ALA A 50 -3.26 -0.61 -2.01
CA ALA A 50 -3.27 -1.56 -0.90
C ALA A 50 -4.65 -2.22 -0.73
N PRO A 51 -4.74 -3.43 -0.16
CA PRO A 51 -6.01 -4.02 0.22
C PRO A 51 -6.75 -3.14 1.23
N THR A 52 -8.09 -3.15 1.15
CA THR A 52 -8.92 -2.52 2.19
C THR A 52 -8.69 -3.20 3.53
N LEU A 53 -8.98 -2.53 4.64
CA LEU A 53 -8.77 -3.08 5.99
C LEU A 53 -9.50 -4.41 6.24
N GLN A 54 -10.61 -4.66 5.54
CA GLN A 54 -11.39 -5.89 5.63
C GLN A 54 -10.86 -7.01 4.71
N ALA A 55 -10.10 -6.65 3.68
CA ALA A 55 -9.50 -7.62 2.77
C ALA A 55 -8.28 -8.29 3.41
N PRO A 56 -7.90 -9.50 2.96
CA PRO A 56 -6.65 -10.13 3.37
C PRO A 56 -5.47 -9.18 3.19
N TRP A 57 -4.55 -9.19 4.16
CA TRP A 57 -3.35 -8.35 4.21
C TRP A 57 -3.59 -6.86 4.44
N GLY A 58 -4.84 -6.37 4.49
CA GLY A 58 -5.13 -4.94 4.64
C GLY A 58 -4.70 -4.36 5.99
N THR A 59 -4.98 -5.06 7.10
CA THR A 59 -4.51 -4.63 8.42
C THR A 59 -2.99 -4.74 8.54
N GLN A 60 -2.40 -5.80 8.01
CA GLN A 60 -0.95 -5.99 7.96
C GLN A 60 -0.26 -4.86 7.19
N ALA A 61 -0.83 -4.45 6.05
CA ALA A 61 -0.32 -3.34 5.25
C ALA A 61 -0.34 -2.03 6.04
N ARG A 62 -1.44 -1.71 6.74
CA ARG A 62 -1.51 -0.53 7.61
C ARG A 62 -0.49 -0.60 8.75
N ASP A 63 -0.43 -1.74 9.43
CA ASP A 63 0.38 -1.89 10.64
C ASP A 63 1.88 -1.84 10.32
N ALA A 64 2.29 -2.30 9.13
CA ALA A 64 3.63 -2.13 8.62
C ALA A 64 4.00 -0.64 8.47
N LEU A 65 3.12 0.19 7.89
CA LEU A 65 3.34 1.63 7.83
C LEU A 65 3.40 2.27 9.22
N ARG A 66 2.50 1.86 10.12
CA ARG A 66 2.44 2.40 11.48
C ARG A 66 3.69 2.10 12.32
N HIS A 67 4.44 1.05 11.99
CA HIS A 67 5.71 0.77 12.63
C HIS A 67 6.77 1.86 12.36
N HIS A 68 6.56 2.69 11.33
CA HIS A 68 7.48 3.71 10.86
C HIS A 68 7.04 5.15 11.15
N LEU A 69 6.08 5.36 12.06
CA LEU A 69 5.59 6.71 12.42
C LEU A 69 6.62 7.57 13.17
N HIS A 70 7.75 7.00 13.56
CA HIS A 70 8.76 7.72 14.35
C HIS A 70 9.79 8.41 13.47
N GLY A 71 10.12 9.64 13.84
CA GLY A 71 11.16 10.44 13.18
C GLY A 71 10.60 11.33 12.06
N THR A 72 11.50 12.09 11.46
CA THR A 72 11.19 12.99 10.36
C THR A 72 11.01 12.22 9.06
N ILE A 73 10.01 12.59 8.28
CA ILE A 73 9.76 12.07 6.94
C ILE A 73 10.00 13.17 5.91
N ARG A 74 10.66 12.84 4.82
CA ARG A 74 10.69 13.68 3.63
C ARG A 74 9.43 13.39 2.82
N VAL A 75 8.64 14.42 2.56
CA VAL A 75 7.45 14.32 1.71
C VAL A 75 7.77 14.88 0.34
N LEU A 76 7.61 14.05 -0.69
CA LEU A 76 7.73 14.48 -2.08
C LEU A 76 6.34 14.42 -2.72
N MET A 77 5.70 15.57 -2.85
CA MET A 77 4.40 15.69 -3.50
C MET A 77 4.54 15.41 -5.00
N ASP A 78 3.72 14.49 -5.50
CA ASP A 78 3.72 14.07 -6.92
C ASP A 78 2.53 14.69 -7.66
N SER A 79 1.32 14.34 -7.26
CA SER A 79 0.09 14.71 -7.97
C SER A 79 -1.10 14.77 -7.01
N LEU A 80 -2.31 14.96 -7.54
CA LEU A 80 -3.56 14.87 -6.79
C LEU A 80 -4.35 13.67 -7.31
N ASP A 81 -4.96 12.92 -6.39
CA ASP A 81 -5.95 11.90 -6.73
C ASP A 81 -7.26 12.54 -7.20
N GLY A 82 -8.17 11.75 -7.77
CA GLY A 82 -9.43 12.24 -8.35
C GLY A 82 -10.34 12.97 -7.35
N ASP A 83 -10.21 12.69 -6.06
CA ASP A 83 -10.93 13.35 -4.98
C ASP A 83 -10.21 14.60 -4.41
N GLY A 84 -9.07 14.95 -4.99
CA GLY A 84 -8.23 16.07 -4.55
C GLY A 84 -7.24 15.73 -3.43
N THR A 85 -7.21 14.48 -2.96
CA THR A 85 -6.22 14.04 -1.96
C THR A 85 -4.81 14.04 -2.58
N PRO A 86 -3.81 14.67 -1.95
CA PRO A 86 -2.45 14.64 -2.49
C PRO A 86 -1.87 13.23 -2.53
N ILE A 87 -1.12 12.94 -3.60
CA ILE A 87 -0.30 11.75 -3.76
C ILE A 87 1.15 12.14 -3.49
N ALA A 88 1.85 11.39 -2.65
CA ALA A 88 3.21 11.70 -2.26
C ALA A 88 4.07 10.45 -2.04
N GLU A 89 5.37 10.57 -2.30
CA GLU A 89 6.37 9.68 -1.75
C GLU A 89 6.74 10.11 -0.33
N LEU A 90 6.76 9.15 0.59
CA LEU A 90 7.13 9.35 1.98
C LEU A 90 8.43 8.59 2.25
N ILE A 91 9.51 9.33 2.47
CA ILE A 91 10.87 8.76 2.54
C ILE A 91 11.51 9.13 3.87
N ARG A 92 11.93 8.12 4.64
CA ARG A 92 12.66 8.31 5.90
C ARG A 92 14.05 8.91 5.64
N GLU A 93 14.67 9.46 6.68
CA GLU A 93 16.02 10.02 6.59
C GLU A 93 17.08 9.02 6.14
N ASP A 94 16.90 7.72 6.43
CA ASP A 94 17.78 6.63 5.99
C ASP A 94 17.53 6.19 4.54
N GLY A 95 16.64 6.86 3.81
CA GLY A 95 16.29 6.58 2.42
C GLY A 95 15.20 5.53 2.25
N TRP A 96 14.60 5.03 3.34
CA TRP A 96 13.55 4.02 3.29
C TRP A 96 12.22 4.64 2.79
N ASN A 97 11.81 4.29 1.57
CA ASN A 97 10.55 4.75 0.96
C ASN A 97 9.38 3.87 1.41
N LEU A 98 8.45 4.43 2.17
CA LEU A 98 7.33 3.69 2.76
C LEU A 98 6.47 2.97 1.70
N GLY A 99 6.16 3.65 0.59
CA GLY A 99 5.30 3.08 -0.46
C GLY A 99 5.98 1.96 -1.23
N LEU A 100 7.23 2.16 -1.64
CA LEU A 100 8.01 1.13 -2.34
C LEU A 100 8.16 -0.13 -1.48
N GLU A 101 8.32 0.04 -0.17
CA GLU A 101 8.59 -1.06 0.75
C GLU A 101 7.31 -1.84 1.09
N GLN A 102 6.14 -1.20 1.04
CA GLN A 102 4.86 -1.92 1.04
C GLN A 102 4.74 -2.86 -0.16
N VAL A 103 5.14 -2.41 -1.35
CA VAL A 103 5.12 -3.23 -2.57
C VAL A 103 6.16 -4.36 -2.48
N ARG A 104 7.40 -4.05 -2.05
CA ARG A 104 8.47 -5.04 -1.87
C ARG A 104 8.08 -6.14 -0.87
N ALA A 105 7.38 -5.79 0.21
CA ALA A 105 6.89 -6.74 1.20
C ALA A 105 5.66 -7.54 0.71
N GLY A 106 5.12 -7.25 -0.47
CA GLY A 106 3.87 -7.83 -0.97
C GLY A 106 2.64 -7.40 -0.17
N LEU A 107 2.68 -6.26 0.52
CA LEU A 107 1.55 -5.72 1.29
C LEU A 107 0.68 -4.78 0.45
N ALA A 108 1.18 -4.32 -0.69
CA ALA A 108 0.45 -3.55 -1.69
C ALA A 108 0.84 -4.00 -3.11
N LYS A 109 0.04 -3.61 -4.09
CA LYS A 109 0.29 -3.81 -5.53
C LYS A 109 0.63 -2.48 -6.18
N VAL A 110 1.33 -2.51 -7.31
CA VAL A 110 1.53 -1.33 -8.15
C VAL A 110 0.20 -0.92 -8.76
N ALA A 111 -0.08 0.38 -8.73
CA ALA A 111 -1.24 0.95 -9.39
C ALA A 111 -1.00 1.07 -10.90
N GLN A 112 -1.16 -0.04 -11.63
CA GLN A 112 -0.80 -0.18 -13.05
C GLN A 112 -1.48 0.83 -13.98
N ASP A 113 -2.63 1.38 -13.57
CA ASP A 113 -3.39 2.39 -14.30
C ASP A 113 -2.73 3.78 -14.28
N ARG A 114 -1.83 4.04 -13.32
CA ARG A 114 -1.27 5.36 -13.07
C ARG A 114 0.21 5.38 -12.71
N CYS A 115 0.90 4.24 -12.74
CA CYS A 115 2.31 4.17 -12.43
C CYS A 115 3.09 3.26 -13.36
N ASP A 116 4.20 3.79 -13.89
CA ASP A 116 5.19 3.11 -14.71
C ASP A 116 6.61 3.16 -14.12
N GLU A 117 6.73 3.47 -12.82
CA GLU A 117 8.01 3.63 -12.14
C GLU A 117 8.79 2.30 -12.04
N PRO A 118 9.98 2.18 -12.65
CA PRO A 118 10.71 0.91 -12.73
C PRO A 118 11.03 0.26 -11.39
N ALA A 119 11.34 1.06 -10.36
CA ALA A 119 11.65 0.55 -9.03
C ALA A 119 10.46 -0.21 -8.41
N TYR A 120 9.25 0.33 -8.57
CA TYR A 120 8.02 -0.27 -8.07
C TYR A 120 7.64 -1.52 -8.86
N LEU A 121 7.75 -1.49 -10.19
CA LEU A 121 7.48 -2.64 -11.05
C LEU A 121 8.41 -3.82 -10.74
N LEU A 122 9.71 -3.56 -10.52
CA LEU A 122 10.66 -4.59 -10.12
C LEU A 122 10.34 -5.18 -8.75
N ALA A 123 10.02 -4.32 -7.77
CA ALA A 123 9.65 -4.75 -6.42
C ALA A 123 8.40 -5.64 -6.43
N GLU A 124 7.39 -5.29 -7.23
CA GLU A 124 6.18 -6.12 -7.38
C GLU A 124 6.50 -7.47 -8.00
N ALA A 125 7.29 -7.51 -9.07
CA ALA A 125 7.69 -8.75 -9.72
C ALA A 125 8.50 -9.67 -8.78
N GLU A 126 9.30 -9.10 -7.88
CA GLU A 126 9.99 -9.83 -6.81
C GLU A 126 9.01 -10.40 -5.79
N ALA A 127 8.08 -9.59 -5.27
CA ALA A 127 7.08 -10.03 -4.29
C ALA A 127 6.16 -11.13 -4.87
N GLN A 128 5.79 -11.02 -6.15
CA GLN A 128 5.03 -12.04 -6.89
C GLN A 128 5.78 -13.37 -6.94
N ARG A 129 7.04 -13.36 -7.40
CA ARG A 129 7.86 -14.57 -7.51
C ARG A 129 8.09 -15.26 -6.16
N ALA A 130 8.17 -14.47 -5.09
CA ALA A 130 8.33 -14.96 -3.73
C ALA A 130 7.00 -15.32 -3.04
N ALA A 131 5.86 -15.13 -3.70
CA ALA A 131 4.52 -15.34 -3.14
C ALA A 131 4.33 -14.64 -1.77
N LEU A 132 4.73 -13.37 -1.69
CA LEU A 132 4.62 -12.57 -0.46
C LEU A 132 3.25 -11.90 -0.36
N GLY A 133 2.72 -11.82 0.87
CA GLY A 133 1.49 -11.10 1.21
C GLY A 133 0.35 -11.33 0.22
N VAL A 134 -0.10 -10.28 -0.47
CA VAL A 134 -1.19 -10.26 -1.45
C VAL A 134 -0.96 -11.19 -2.66
N TRP A 135 0.26 -11.69 -2.86
CA TRP A 135 0.62 -12.65 -3.90
C TRP A 135 0.59 -14.11 -3.41
N ARG A 136 0.43 -14.33 -2.11
CA ARG A 136 0.19 -15.65 -1.51
C ARG A 136 -1.31 -15.91 -1.46
N ALA A 137 -1.70 -17.18 -1.59
CA ALA A 137 -3.05 -17.61 -1.25
C ALA A 137 -3.35 -17.23 0.22
N PRO A 138 -4.33 -16.34 0.49
CA PRO A 138 -4.53 -15.80 1.84
C PRO A 138 -5.06 -16.83 2.85
N TYR A 139 -5.43 -18.02 2.38
CA TYR A 139 -6.10 -19.05 3.15
C TYR A 139 -5.42 -20.41 2.94
N THR A 140 -5.57 -21.32 3.90
CA THR A 140 -4.95 -22.66 3.86
C THR A 140 -5.93 -23.74 4.30
N CYS A 141 -5.85 -24.92 3.69
CA CYS A 141 -6.66 -26.08 4.08
C CYS A 141 -6.15 -26.71 5.41
N PRO A 142 -7.03 -27.31 6.24
CA PRO A 142 -8.46 -27.55 6.01
C PRO A 142 -9.41 -26.38 6.32
N GLY A 143 -8.91 -25.23 6.77
CA GLY A 143 -9.75 -24.05 7.02
C GLY A 143 -10.75 -24.20 8.19
N PRO A 144 -11.68 -23.24 8.37
CA PRO A 144 -12.74 -23.29 9.36
C PRO A 144 -13.78 -24.36 9.02
N ARG A 145 -14.36 -24.95 10.08
CA ARG A 145 -15.36 -26.02 9.96
C ARG A 145 -16.76 -25.52 9.54
N TYR A 146 -17.10 -24.26 9.78
CA TYR A 146 -18.46 -23.73 9.59
C TYR A 146 -18.42 -22.34 8.93
N CYS A 147 -19.40 -22.06 8.06
CA CYS A 147 -19.55 -20.77 7.39
C CYS A 147 -19.56 -19.56 8.33
N LYS A 148 -20.14 -19.69 9.54
CA LYS A 148 -20.14 -18.61 10.54
C LYS A 148 -18.75 -18.17 11.04
N HIS A 149 -17.71 -18.97 10.76
CA HIS A 149 -16.32 -18.63 11.10
C HIS A 149 -15.53 -18.12 9.90
N VAL A 150 -16.12 -18.15 8.71
CA VAL A 150 -15.58 -17.54 7.50
C VAL A 150 -15.90 -16.05 7.53
N GLN A 151 -14.92 -15.19 7.24
CA GLN A 151 -15.04 -13.74 7.41
C GLN A 151 -15.41 -13.00 6.12
N SER A 152 -15.21 -13.62 4.96
CA SER A 152 -15.50 -13.00 3.66
C SER A 152 -15.98 -14.00 2.64
N CYS A 153 -16.72 -13.53 1.64
CA CYS A 153 -17.12 -14.38 0.53
C CYS A 153 -15.91 -14.92 -0.25
N GLU A 154 -14.83 -14.13 -0.39
CA GLU A 154 -13.57 -14.56 -1.00
C GLU A 154 -12.97 -15.77 -0.26
N GLU A 155 -13.00 -15.76 1.08
CA GLU A 155 -12.55 -16.86 1.91
C GLU A 155 -13.44 -18.11 1.73
N ALA A 156 -14.77 -17.94 1.72
CA ALA A 156 -15.72 -19.03 1.50
C ALA A 156 -15.46 -19.72 0.15
N GLN A 157 -15.29 -18.91 -0.89
CA GLN A 157 -14.97 -19.33 -2.23
C GLN A 157 -13.63 -20.06 -2.32
N PHE A 158 -12.61 -19.61 -1.59
CA PHE A 158 -11.34 -20.32 -1.53
C PHE A 158 -11.52 -21.75 -1.01
N TYR A 159 -12.24 -21.92 0.11
CA TYR A 159 -12.44 -23.22 0.72
C TYR A 159 -13.28 -24.16 -0.14
N LEU A 160 -14.29 -23.66 -0.84
CA LEU A 160 -15.05 -24.43 -1.82
C LEU A 160 -14.16 -24.93 -2.97
N ARG A 161 -13.43 -24.00 -3.62
CA ARG A 161 -12.65 -24.31 -4.85
C ARG A 161 -11.38 -25.13 -4.58
N HIS A 162 -10.61 -24.74 -3.56
CA HIS A 162 -9.27 -25.27 -3.30
C HIS A 162 -9.27 -26.37 -2.25
N CYS A 163 -10.05 -26.24 -1.19
CA CYS A 163 -10.11 -27.22 -0.11
C CYS A 163 -11.25 -28.24 -0.26
N LYS A 164 -12.03 -28.14 -1.34
CA LYS A 164 -13.14 -29.06 -1.67
C LYS A 164 -14.17 -29.18 -0.53
N ARG A 165 -14.45 -28.05 0.12
CA ARG A 165 -15.44 -27.93 1.20
C ARG A 165 -16.84 -27.81 0.60
N LEU A 166 -17.31 -28.89 -0.03
CA LEU A 166 -18.61 -28.93 -0.70
C LEU A 166 -19.77 -28.63 0.26
N GLU A 167 -19.60 -28.84 1.57
CA GLU A 167 -20.65 -28.54 2.55
C GLU A 167 -20.89 -27.05 2.79
N PHE A 168 -20.02 -26.18 2.24
CA PHE A 168 -20.25 -24.73 2.25
C PHE A 168 -21.25 -24.31 1.17
N ASP A 169 -21.42 -25.09 0.10
CA ASP A 169 -22.32 -24.85 -1.03
C ASP A 169 -23.35 -25.99 -1.06
N ARG A 170 -24.40 -25.86 -0.23
CA ARG A 170 -25.28 -26.99 0.07
C ARG A 170 -26.25 -27.31 -1.04
N ASP A 171 -26.68 -26.31 -1.80
CA ASP A 171 -27.57 -26.45 -2.95
C ASP A 171 -26.81 -26.62 -4.27
N ALA A 172 -25.47 -26.54 -4.24
CA ALA A 172 -24.57 -26.80 -5.35
C ALA A 172 -24.73 -25.82 -6.52
N ASP A 173 -25.07 -24.56 -6.20
CA ASP A 173 -25.20 -23.48 -7.18
C ASP A 173 -23.86 -22.76 -7.45
N GLY A 174 -22.81 -23.12 -6.70
CA GLY A 174 -21.48 -22.52 -6.78
C GLY A 174 -21.26 -21.33 -5.84
N ILE A 175 -22.26 -20.97 -5.02
CA ILE A 175 -22.22 -19.87 -4.05
C ILE A 175 -22.09 -20.45 -2.63
N PRO A 176 -20.86 -20.51 -2.07
CA PRO A 176 -20.68 -21.04 -0.73
C PRO A 176 -21.14 -20.04 0.33
N CYS A 177 -21.64 -20.54 1.47
CA CYS A 177 -22.01 -19.73 2.62
C CYS A 177 -22.95 -18.58 2.21
N GLU A 178 -24.15 -18.90 1.77
CA GLU A 178 -25.13 -18.03 1.10
C GLU A 178 -25.49 -16.79 1.93
N ASN A 179 -25.46 -16.88 3.27
CA ASN A 179 -25.64 -15.71 4.15
C ASN A 179 -24.49 -14.68 4.08
N LEU A 180 -23.34 -15.08 3.54
CA LEU A 180 -22.13 -14.27 3.39
C LEU A 180 -21.87 -13.89 1.92
N CYS A 181 -22.15 -14.80 0.98
CA CYS A 181 -21.91 -14.62 -0.46
C CYS A 181 -23.15 -14.31 -1.29
N GLY A 182 -24.34 -14.64 -0.82
CA GLY A 182 -25.58 -14.44 -1.56
C GLY A 182 -25.99 -12.98 -1.58
N ASP A 183 -26.80 -12.61 -2.58
CA ASP A 183 -27.39 -11.27 -2.64
C ASP A 183 -28.26 -11.00 -1.40
N PRO A 184 -28.21 -9.78 -0.84
CA PRO A 184 -29.10 -9.40 0.25
C PRO A 184 -30.55 -9.51 -0.24
N LYS A 185 -31.34 -10.36 0.44
CA LYS A 185 -32.78 -10.47 0.25
C LYS A 185 -33.54 -9.45 1.09
#